data_AF-A0A923V2T7-F1
#
_entry.id   AF-A0A923V2T7-F1
#
_cell.length_a   1.000
_cell.length_b   1.000
_cell.length_c   1.000
_cell.angle_alpha   90.00
_cell.angle_beta   90.00
_cell.angle_gamma   90.00
#
_symmetry.space_group_name_H-M   'P 1'
#
loop_
_entity.id
_entity.type
_entity.pdbx_description
1 polymer ?
#
loop_
_entity_poly.entity_id
_entity_poly.type
_entity_poly.pdbx_seq_one_letter_code
_entity_poly.pdbx_strand_id
1 'polypeptide(L)'
;MKSRIIKFVLFVAFTAGFATSCVNSDEYPTPENSLVTYEFVATKSVLEIKTLSLLTGATPVLYGADDIIEGYVTSNDKESNFYNTISLQTIPTDGSQPIGFSITANFRA
;
A
#
# COMPACT_ATOMS: atom_id res chain seq x y z
N MET A 1 -18.43 60.65 -13.31
CA MET A 1 -18.00 59.65 -14.32
C MET A 1 -16.80 58.80 -13.89
N LYS A 2 -15.75 59.35 -13.26
CA LYS A 2 -14.52 58.61 -12.86
C LYS A 2 -14.74 57.37 -11.96
N SER A 3 -15.62 57.47 -10.95
CA SER A 3 -15.93 56.34 -10.04
C SER A 3 -16.67 55.16 -10.73
N ARG A 4 -17.47 55.43 -11.77
CA ARG A 4 -18.16 54.37 -12.54
C ARG A 4 -17.18 53.57 -13.40
N ILE A 5 -16.15 54.24 -13.93
CA ILE A 5 -15.07 53.61 -14.71
C ILE A 5 -14.23 52.71 -13.79
N ILE A 6 -13.86 53.17 -12.58
CA ILE A 6 -13.08 52.38 -11.62
C ILE A 6 -13.84 51.11 -11.19
N LYS A 7 -15.15 51.22 -10.90
CA LYS A 7 -15.99 50.06 -10.55
C LYS A 7 -16.10 49.06 -11.70
N PHE A 8 -16.21 49.55 -12.94
CA PHE A 8 -16.25 48.70 -14.13
C PHE A 8 -14.93 47.96 -14.34
N VAL A 9 -13.79 48.64 -14.18
CA VAL A 9 -12.46 48.02 -14.28
C VAL A 9 -12.25 46.96 -13.20
N LEU A 10 -12.66 47.24 -11.96
CA LEU A 10 -12.57 46.27 -10.85
C LEU A 10 -13.47 45.04 -11.09
N PHE A 11 -14.66 45.24 -11.64
CA PHE A 11 -15.57 44.13 -11.98
C PHE A 11 -14.97 43.23 -13.06
N VAL A 12 -14.43 43.82 -14.13
CA VAL A 12 -13.77 43.07 -15.21
C VAL A 12 -12.54 42.31 -14.69
N ALA A 13 -11.70 42.96 -13.87
CA ALA A 13 -10.53 42.31 -13.26
C ALA A 13 -10.90 41.13 -12.34
N PHE A 14 -11.97 41.28 -11.54
CA PHE A 14 -12.48 40.21 -10.68
C PHE A 14 -12.97 39.02 -11.52
N THR A 15 -13.73 39.25 -12.60
CA THR A 15 -14.22 38.16 -13.47
C THR A 15 -13.10 37.43 -14.22
N ALA A 16 -12.01 38.11 -14.57
CA ALA A 16 -10.87 37.49 -15.27
C ALA A 16 -10.09 36.51 -14.37
N GLY A 17 -10.04 36.75 -13.05
CA GLY A 17 -9.33 35.89 -12.10
C GLY A 17 -9.94 34.51 -11.88
N PHE A 18 -11.26 34.34 -12.11
CA PHE A 18 -11.93 33.03 -11.99
C PHE A 18 -11.80 32.17 -13.24
N ALA A 19 -11.46 32.76 -14.39
CA ALA A 19 -11.30 32.04 -15.66
C ALA A 19 -9.95 31.31 -15.79
N THR A 20 -9.02 31.54 -14.87
CA THR A 20 -7.68 30.92 -14.87
C THR A 20 -7.51 29.91 -13.74
N SER A 21 -8.54 29.12 -13.43
CA SER A 21 -8.37 28.03 -12.47
C SER A 21 -7.35 27.04 -13.04
N CYS A 22 -6.14 27.02 -12.49
CA CYS A 22 -5.12 26.00 -12.74
C CYS A 22 -5.53 24.69 -12.05
N VAL A 23 -6.70 24.15 -12.41
CA VAL A 23 -7.03 22.77 -12.09
C VAL A 23 -6.14 21.95 -13.01
N ASN A 24 -5.07 21.37 -12.46
CA ASN A 24 -4.36 20.32 -13.16
C ASN A 24 -5.40 19.24 -13.49
N SER A 25 -5.43 18.80 -14.74
CA SER A 25 -6.22 17.62 -15.11
C SER A 25 -5.86 16.52 -14.11
N ASP A 26 -6.85 15.85 -13.52
CA ASP A 26 -6.63 14.65 -12.69
C ASP A 26 -6.21 13.43 -13.56
N GLU A 27 -5.45 13.69 -14.62
CA GLU A 27 -4.86 12.70 -15.51
C GLU A 27 -3.53 12.28 -14.93
N TYR A 28 -3.59 11.35 -13.98
CA TYR A 28 -2.41 10.64 -13.52
C TYR A 28 -2.03 9.62 -14.60
N PRO A 29 -0.77 9.59 -15.06
CA PRO A 29 -0.34 8.55 -15.99
C PRO A 29 -0.58 7.19 -15.32
N THR A 30 -1.23 6.28 -16.04
CA THR A 30 -1.33 4.89 -15.60
C THR A 30 0.09 4.38 -15.40
N PRO A 31 0.45 3.90 -14.20
CA PRO A 31 1.75 3.29 -13.98
C PRO A 31 1.96 2.18 -15.01
N GLU A 32 3.13 2.14 -15.66
CA GLU A 32 3.43 1.01 -16.53
C GLU A 32 3.38 -0.28 -15.72
N ASN A 33 2.61 -1.26 -16.20
CA ASN A 33 2.52 -2.61 -15.64
C ASN A 33 3.84 -3.38 -15.90
N SER A 34 4.93 -2.91 -15.30
CA SER A 34 6.23 -3.59 -15.26
C SER A 34 6.31 -4.58 -14.09
N LEU A 35 5.17 -5.17 -13.70
CA LEU A 35 5.12 -6.20 -12.66
C LEU A 35 5.91 -7.42 -13.16
N VAL A 36 7.14 -7.53 -12.69
CA VAL A 36 7.95 -8.74 -12.85
C VAL A 36 7.44 -9.75 -11.84
N THR A 37 6.69 -10.74 -12.33
CA THR A 37 6.28 -11.88 -11.52
C THR A 37 7.35 -12.96 -11.56
N TYR A 38 7.63 -13.54 -10.40
CA TYR A 38 8.54 -14.67 -10.28
C TYR A 38 7.73 -15.88 -9.83
N GLU A 39 7.84 -16.97 -10.56
CA GLU A 39 7.29 -18.26 -10.16
C GLU A 39 8.29 -18.93 -9.22
N PHE A 40 8.00 -18.87 -7.92
CA PHE A 40 8.78 -19.54 -6.89
C PHE A 40 8.00 -20.73 -6.34
N VAL A 41 8.70 -21.85 -6.13
CA VAL A 41 8.13 -23.01 -5.43
C VAL A 41 8.44 -22.88 -3.95
N ALA A 42 7.42 -22.91 -3.10
CA ALA A 42 7.61 -22.87 -1.65
C ALA A 42 8.49 -24.04 -1.19
N THR A 43 9.56 -23.73 -0.45
CA THR A 43 10.45 -24.73 0.16
C THR A 43 10.01 -25.08 1.57
N LYS A 44 9.17 -24.23 2.19
CA LYS A 44 8.74 -24.35 3.58
C LYS A 44 7.29 -23.91 3.75
N SER A 45 6.51 -24.70 4.49
CA SER A 45 5.13 -24.33 4.83
C SER A 45 5.06 -23.43 6.07
N VAL A 46 4.06 -22.55 6.11
CA VAL A 46 3.78 -21.69 7.27
C VAL A 46 3.49 -22.52 8.54
N LEU A 47 2.88 -23.70 8.38
CA LEU A 47 2.60 -24.62 9.48
C LEU A 47 3.90 -25.15 10.12
N GLU A 48 4.88 -25.57 9.31
CA GLU A 48 6.18 -26.01 9.84
C GLU A 48 6.87 -24.91 10.62
N ILE A 49 6.86 -23.68 10.09
CA ILE A 49 7.47 -22.51 10.75
C ILE A 49 6.77 -22.22 12.08
N LYS A 50 5.43 -22.28 12.11
CA LYS A 50 4.65 -22.12 13.34
C LYS A 50 4.96 -23.21 14.36
N THR A 51 5.15 -24.46 13.93
CA THR A 51 5.54 -25.54 14.85
C THR A 51 6.92 -25.28 15.45
N LEU A 52 7.87 -24.74 14.68
CA LEU A 52 9.18 -24.34 15.21
C LEU A 52 9.07 -23.24 16.28
N SER A 53 8.21 -22.24 16.08
CA SER A 53 8.03 -21.17 17.08
C SER A 53 7.45 -21.69 18.40
N LEU A 54 6.51 -22.64 18.34
CA LEU A 54 5.95 -23.30 19.53
C LEU A 54 7.01 -24.04 20.36
N LEU A 55 8.06 -24.59 19.73
CA LEU A 55 9.16 -25.26 20.45
C LEU A 55 10.02 -24.27 21.26
N THR A 56 10.10 -23.02 20.82
CA THR A 56 10.91 -21.98 21.49
C THR A 56 10.18 -21.29 22.64
N GLY A 57 8.86 -21.46 22.76
CA GLY A 57 8.04 -20.86 23.83
C GLY A 57 7.83 -19.34 23.73
N ALA A 58 8.34 -18.69 22.69
CA ALA A 58 8.13 -17.26 22.43
C ALA A 58 7.07 -17.05 21.33
N THR A 59 6.27 -15.99 21.47
CA THR A 59 5.35 -15.52 20.41
C THR A 59 5.25 -13.98 20.48
N PRO A 60 5.72 -13.24 19.46
CA PRO A 60 6.24 -13.70 18.16
C PRO A 60 7.70 -14.22 18.20
N VAL A 61 8.06 -15.05 17.22
CA VAL A 61 9.43 -15.55 16.98
C VAL A 61 9.91 -15.07 15.62
N LEU A 62 11.13 -14.54 15.58
CA LEU A 62 11.78 -14.19 14.33
C LEU A 62 12.18 -15.46 13.57
N TYR A 63 11.66 -15.60 12.36
CA TYR A 63 12.12 -16.62 11.40
C TYR A 63 13.18 -15.99 10.50
N GLY A 64 14.40 -16.52 10.54
CA GLY A 64 15.56 -15.95 9.82
C GLY A 64 16.27 -16.94 8.89
N ALA A 65 15.62 -18.04 8.50
CA ALA A 65 16.18 -19.00 7.56
C ALA A 65 15.91 -18.58 6.10
N ASP A 66 16.78 -19.01 5.19
CA ASP A 66 16.68 -18.77 3.74
C ASP A 66 15.71 -19.76 3.09
N ASP A 67 14.41 -19.57 3.32
CA ASP A 67 13.34 -20.37 2.73
C ASP A 67 12.40 -19.53 1.88
N ILE A 68 11.77 -20.17 0.88
CA ILE A 68 10.68 -19.61 0.10
C ILE A 68 9.37 -19.98 0.79
N ILE A 69 8.62 -18.96 1.21
CA ILE A 69 7.34 -19.10 1.93
C ILE A 69 6.24 -18.49 1.08
N GLU A 70 5.20 -19.27 0.78
CA GLU A 70 4.00 -18.77 0.12
C GLU A 70 3.02 -18.18 1.14
N GLY A 71 2.47 -17.00 0.82
CA GLY A 71 1.49 -16.33 1.66
C GLY A 71 0.74 -15.24 0.89
N TYR A 72 -0.47 -14.97 1.33
CA TYR A 72 -1.36 -13.97 0.72
C TYR A 72 -1.44 -12.74 1.61
N VAL A 73 -1.22 -11.57 1.02
CA VAL A 73 -1.24 -10.28 1.72
C VAL A 73 -2.65 -9.98 2.25
N THR A 74 -2.75 -9.61 3.52
CA THR A 74 -4.01 -9.23 4.19
C THR A 74 -4.01 -7.81 4.75
N SER A 75 -2.85 -7.15 4.79
CA SER A 75 -2.73 -5.74 5.18
C SER A 75 -3.14 -4.78 4.04
N ASN A 76 -3.59 -3.58 4.39
CA ASN A 76 -4.05 -2.54 3.46
C ASN A 76 -3.49 -1.16 3.85
N ASP A 77 -3.09 -0.34 2.86
CA ASP A 77 -2.51 1.02 3.02
C ASP A 77 -3.56 2.13 3.03
N LYS A 78 -4.85 1.80 2.90
CA LYS A 78 -5.93 2.76 2.69
C LYS A 78 -5.93 3.96 3.66
N GLU A 79 -5.41 3.78 4.87
CA GLU A 79 -5.34 4.83 5.91
C GLU A 79 -3.92 5.39 6.12
N SER A 80 -2.99 5.15 5.20
CA SER A 80 -1.59 5.60 5.25
C SER A 80 -0.85 5.14 6.52
N ASN A 81 -1.19 3.96 7.01
CA ASN A 81 -0.68 3.41 8.26
C ASN A 81 0.16 2.14 8.05
N PHE A 82 0.86 2.02 6.93
CA PHE A 82 1.93 1.04 6.83
C PHE A 82 3.05 1.45 7.78
N TYR A 83 2.94 1.02 9.03
CA TYR A 83 4.11 0.61 9.78
C TYR A 83 4.87 -0.41 8.91
N ASN A 84 6.19 -0.43 9.00
CA ASN A 84 7.15 -1.18 8.16
C ASN A 84 6.96 -2.72 8.19
N THR A 85 5.74 -3.21 8.06
CA THR A 85 5.28 -4.59 8.25
C THR A 85 4.16 -4.91 7.26
N ILE A 86 4.26 -6.07 6.61
CA ILE A 86 3.20 -6.64 5.78
C ILE A 86 2.68 -7.87 6.51
N SER A 87 1.36 -8.00 6.60
CA SER A 87 0.71 -9.20 7.16
C SER A 87 0.29 -10.13 6.04
N LEU A 88 0.61 -11.41 6.19
CA LEU A 88 0.29 -12.47 5.25
C LEU A 88 -0.40 -13.64 5.96
N GLN A 89 -1.16 -14.43 5.21
CA GLN A 89 -1.75 -15.67 5.70
C GLN A 89 -1.81 -16.77 4.63
N THR A 90 -1.97 -18.01 5.05
CA THR A 90 -2.32 -19.12 4.16
C THR A 90 -3.76 -19.03 3.65
N ILE A 91 -4.04 -19.64 2.49
CA ILE A 91 -5.41 -19.90 2.02
C ILE A 91 -5.65 -21.41 2.08
N PRO A 92 -6.21 -21.92 3.18
CA PRO A 92 -6.51 -23.35 3.30
C PRO A 92 -7.65 -23.76 2.37
N THR A 93 -7.48 -24.89 1.67
CA THR A 93 -8.49 -25.49 0.79
C THR A 93 -9.34 -26.55 1.49
N ASP A 94 -8.90 -27.01 2.66
CA ASP A 94 -9.51 -28.06 3.48
C ASP A 94 -10.49 -27.52 4.53
N GLY A 95 -10.71 -26.20 4.57
CA GLY A 95 -11.57 -25.53 5.55
C GLY A 95 -10.93 -25.31 6.93
N SER A 96 -9.63 -25.58 7.08
CA SER A 96 -8.89 -25.22 8.30
C SER A 96 -8.78 -23.70 8.48
N GLN A 97 -8.40 -23.24 9.68
CA GLN A 97 -8.20 -21.82 9.93
C GLN A 97 -6.91 -21.32 9.26
N PRO A 98 -6.92 -20.14 8.61
CA PRO A 98 -5.71 -19.52 8.08
C PRO A 98 -4.63 -19.33 9.14
N ILE A 99 -3.37 -19.52 8.74
CA ILE A 99 -2.21 -19.29 9.60
C ILE A 99 -1.51 -18.03 9.12
N GLY A 100 -1.41 -17.03 10.00
CA GLY A 100 -0.82 -15.73 9.71
C GLY A 100 0.64 -15.59 10.12
N PHE A 101 1.38 -14.75 9.40
CA PHE A 101 2.71 -14.27 9.75
C PHE A 101 2.90 -12.83 9.25
N SER A 102 3.90 -12.13 9.78
CA SER A 102 4.22 -10.77 9.35
C SER A 102 5.69 -10.68 8.98
N ILE A 103 5.98 -9.93 7.92
CA ILE A 103 7.35 -9.61 7.49
C ILE A 103 7.61 -8.14 7.71
N THR A 104 8.86 -7.78 8.01
CA THR A 104 9.29 -6.39 8.01
C THR A 104 9.64 -5.98 6.58
N ALA A 105 9.13 -4.84 6.13
CA ALA A 105 9.42 -4.28 4.82
C ALA A 105 9.81 -2.81 4.97
N ASN A 106 10.89 -2.41 4.28
CA ASN A 106 11.30 -1.01 4.23
C ASN A 106 10.67 -0.35 3.01
N PHE A 107 9.69 0.51 3.25
CA PHE A 107 8.95 1.22 2.19
C PHE A 107 9.48 2.63 1.92
N ARG A 108 10.61 3.03 2.54
CA ARG A 108 11.22 4.32 2.27
C ARG A 108 12.01 4.23 0.97
N ALA A 109 11.58 5.00 -0.02
CA ALA A 109 12.31 5.23 -1.27
C ALA A 109 13.54 6.10 -1.05
#